data_AF-A0A2K6FHW6-F1
#
_entry.id   AF-A0A2K6FHW6-F1
#
_cell.length_a   1.000
_cell.length_b   1.000
_cell.length_c   1.000
_cell.angle_alpha   90.00
_cell.angle_beta   90.00
_cell.angle_gamma   90.00
#
_symmetry.space_group_name_H-M   'P 1'
#
loop_
_entity.id
_entity.type
_entity.pdbx_description
1 polymer ?
#
loop_
_entity_poly.entity_id
_entity_poly.type
_entity_poly.pdbx_seq_one_letter_code
_entity_poly.pdbx_strand_id
1 'polypeptide(L)'
;MIIYRDLISHDEMFSDIYKIQEITDSLFLEVEGKMVSRTEGNIDDSLIGGNASAEGPEGEGTESTVITAVAIVMNHHLQETSFIKEAYKKYIKDYMKSIKGKLEEQRPERVKPFMTGATEQIKHILTNFKNYQFFIGENMNPDGVTPYMIFFKDGLEMENVNKFGNYFGSITCHHNWLLNTFHHLQWK
;
A
#
# COMPACT_ATOMS: atom_id res chain seq x y z
N MET A 1 -9.61 7.73 -6.73
CA MET A 1 -8.90 6.70 -5.97
C MET A 1 -7.59 7.27 -5.50
N ILE A 2 -7.39 7.26 -4.20
CA ILE A 2 -6.15 7.64 -3.51
C ILE A 2 -5.46 6.35 -3.07
N ILE A 3 -4.20 6.22 -3.42
CA ILE A 3 -3.34 5.13 -2.97
C ILE A 3 -2.45 5.65 -1.84
N TYR A 4 -2.36 4.89 -0.76
CA TYR A 4 -1.47 5.16 0.36
C TYR A 4 -0.25 4.26 0.23
N ARG A 5 0.91 4.87 -0.01
CA ARG A 5 2.20 4.20 -0.10
C ARG A 5 3.01 4.42 1.17
N ASP A 6 3.81 3.43 1.56
CA ASP A 6 4.80 3.64 2.63
C ASP A 6 5.86 4.66 2.19
N LEU A 7 6.21 5.57 3.08
CA LEU A 7 7.18 6.65 2.81
C LEU A 7 8.61 6.12 2.61
N ILE A 8 8.93 4.92 3.12
CA ILE A 8 10.28 4.36 3.10
C ILE A 8 10.42 3.31 1.98
N SER A 9 9.50 2.36 1.89
CA SER A 9 9.54 1.30 0.86
C SER A 9 8.88 1.71 -0.45
N HIS A 10 8.02 2.73 -0.44
CA HIS A 10 7.17 3.14 -1.57
C HIS A 10 6.15 2.08 -2.02
N ASP A 11 6.00 1.00 -1.25
CA ASP A 11 5.03 -0.04 -1.51
C ASP A 11 3.61 0.47 -1.23
N GLU A 12 2.66 0.01 -2.04
CA GLU A 12 1.26 0.29 -1.84
C GLU A 12 0.72 -0.52 -0.65
N MET A 13 0.24 0.19 0.38
CA MET A 13 -0.25 -0.45 1.60
C MET A 13 -1.77 -0.64 1.58
N PHE A 14 -2.51 0.39 1.14
CA PHE A 14 -3.96 0.37 1.01
C PHE A 14 -4.44 1.54 0.13
N SER A 15 -5.73 1.58 -0.17
CA SER A 15 -6.38 2.67 -0.91
C SER A 15 -7.61 3.23 -0.18
N ASP A 16 -8.11 4.38 -0.65
CA ASP A 16 -9.31 5.06 -0.13
C ASP A 16 -10.64 4.30 -0.34
N ILE A 17 -10.60 3.11 -0.94
CA ILE A 17 -11.77 2.24 -1.11
C ILE A 17 -12.22 1.63 0.22
N TYR A 18 -11.32 1.56 1.20
CA TYR A 18 -11.61 1.07 2.55
C TYR A 18 -11.99 2.22 3.47
N LYS A 19 -12.68 1.87 4.56
CA LYS A 19 -13.06 2.86 5.58
C LYS A 19 -11.84 3.17 6.44
N ILE A 20 -11.37 4.42 6.35
CA ILE A 20 -10.20 4.93 7.08
C ILE A 20 -10.67 5.86 8.19
N GLN A 21 -10.14 5.67 9.40
CA GLN A 21 -10.41 6.51 10.57
C GLN A 21 -9.10 7.09 11.10
N GLU A 22 -9.09 8.39 11.42
CA GLU A 22 -7.92 9.00 12.06
C GLU A 22 -8.02 8.82 13.58
N ILE A 23 -6.98 8.25 14.18
CA ILE A 23 -6.90 8.01 15.63
C ILE A 23 -5.70 8.75 16.25
N THR A 24 -5.80 9.04 17.55
CA THR A 24 -4.76 9.70 18.36
C THR A 24 -4.29 11.02 17.71
N ASP A 25 -5.14 12.03 17.77
CA ASP A 25 -4.85 13.40 17.32
C ASP A 25 -4.32 13.48 15.87
N SER A 26 -4.90 12.65 14.98
CA SER A 26 -4.56 12.62 13.54
C SER A 26 -3.14 12.14 13.24
N LEU A 27 -2.51 11.37 14.14
CA LEU A 27 -1.17 10.81 13.91
C LEU A 27 -1.22 9.42 13.26
N PHE A 28 -2.33 8.71 13.41
CA PHE A 28 -2.49 7.35 12.94
C PHE A 28 -3.77 7.20 12.12
N LEU A 29 -3.73 6.30 11.14
CA LEU A 29 -4.86 5.91 10.31
C LEU A 29 -5.21 4.46 10.61
N GLU A 30 -6.40 4.19 11.12
CA GLU A 30 -6.96 2.86 11.27
C GLU A 30 -7.81 2.52 10.04
N VAL A 31 -7.54 1.37 9.41
CA VAL A 31 -8.27 0.91 8.22
C VAL A 31 -9.11 -0.32 8.56
N GLU A 32 -10.42 -0.25 8.28
CA GLU A 32 -11.36 -1.34 8.56
C GLU A 32 -11.17 -2.50 7.57
N GLY A 33 -10.60 -3.60 8.06
CA GLY A 33 -10.45 -4.83 7.30
C GLY A 33 -11.69 -5.72 7.34
N LYS A 34 -12.10 -6.26 6.18
CA LYS A 34 -13.14 -7.29 6.07
C LYS A 34 -12.51 -8.64 5.79
N MET A 35 -12.94 -9.69 6.48
CA MET A 35 -12.53 -11.07 6.18
C MET A 35 -13.18 -11.52 4.87
N VAL A 36 -12.38 -12.09 3.98
CA VAL A 36 -12.82 -12.67 2.71
C VAL A 36 -12.14 -14.01 2.50
N SER A 37 -12.87 -14.94 1.91
CA SER A 37 -12.36 -16.24 1.48
C SER A 37 -12.32 -16.26 -0.05
N ARG A 38 -11.16 -16.59 -0.63
CA ARG A 38 -11.04 -16.87 -2.07
C ARG A 38 -10.49 -18.27 -2.25
N THR A 39 -11.02 -18.96 -3.25
CA THR A 39 -10.47 -20.24 -3.69
C THR A 39 -9.38 -19.95 -4.72
N GLU A 40 -8.12 -20.17 -4.38
CA GLU A 40 -7.04 -20.19 -5.35
C GLU A 40 -7.02 -21.57 -6.05
N GLY A 41 -6.72 -21.59 -7.35
CA GLY A 41 -6.62 -22.83 -8.13
C GLY A 41 -7.81 -23.15 -9.06
N ASN A 42 -8.82 -22.30 -9.17
CA ASN A 42 -9.80 -22.41 -10.26
C ASN A 42 -9.21 -21.80 -11.55
N ILE A 43 -8.18 -22.42 -12.10
CA ILE A 43 -7.93 -22.27 -13.53
C ILE A 43 -9.00 -23.14 -14.18
N ASP A 44 -9.98 -22.50 -14.79
CA ASP A 44 -10.89 -23.24 -15.66
C ASP A 44 -10.04 -23.81 -16.80
N ASP A 45 -9.85 -25.13 -16.80
CA ASP A 45 -9.06 -25.83 -17.83
C ASP A 45 -9.55 -25.51 -19.25
N SER A 46 -10.79 -24.99 -19.43
CA SER A 46 -11.27 -24.51 -20.73
C SER A 46 -10.63 -23.20 -21.21
N LEU A 47 -10.00 -22.43 -20.32
CA LEU A 47 -9.29 -21.18 -20.66
C LEU A 47 -7.82 -21.42 -21.04
N ILE A 48 -7.24 -22.57 -20.69
CA ILE A 48 -5.96 -23.00 -21.24
C ILE A 48 -6.26 -23.61 -22.62
N GLY A 49 -6.29 -22.74 -23.64
CA GLY A 49 -6.38 -23.11 -25.05
C GLY A 49 -5.12 -23.85 -25.54
N GLY A 50 -4.81 -24.99 -24.93
CA GLY A 50 -3.73 -25.90 -25.28
C GLY A 50 -4.30 -27.07 -26.08
N ASN A 51 -3.89 -27.15 -27.35
CA ASN A 51 -4.26 -28.18 -28.31
C ASN A 51 -4.18 -29.60 -27.70
N ALA A 52 -5.31 -30.31 -27.64
CA ALA A 52 -5.38 -31.67 -27.13
C ALA A 52 -4.63 -32.64 -28.06
N SER A 53 -3.42 -33.05 -27.66
CA SER A 53 -2.71 -34.14 -28.31
C SER A 53 -2.15 -35.13 -27.27
N ALA A 54 -2.89 -36.23 -27.14
CA ALA A 54 -2.47 -37.59 -26.80
C ALA A 54 -1.83 -37.91 -25.43
N GLU A 55 -2.60 -38.69 -24.66
CA GLU A 55 -2.21 -39.77 -23.73
C GLU A 55 -1.26 -39.46 -22.55
N GLY A 56 -1.85 -39.25 -21.37
CA GLY A 56 -1.21 -39.34 -20.05
C GLY A 56 -2.27 -39.57 -18.96
N PRO A 57 -1.98 -40.35 -17.89
CA PRO A 57 -2.99 -40.83 -16.96
C PRO A 57 -3.50 -39.72 -16.03
N GLU A 58 -4.83 -39.69 -15.90
CA GLU A 58 -5.59 -39.60 -14.65
C GLU A 58 -5.19 -38.49 -13.65
N GLY A 59 -5.85 -37.35 -13.82
CA GLY A 59 -6.19 -36.31 -12.85
C GLY A 59 -5.61 -36.41 -11.43
N GLU A 60 -4.56 -35.63 -11.19
CA GLU A 60 -4.41 -34.96 -9.90
C GLU A 60 -5.32 -33.73 -9.89
N GLY A 61 -6.50 -33.88 -9.29
CA GLY A 61 -7.34 -32.74 -8.95
C GLY A 61 -6.51 -31.76 -8.14
N THR A 62 -6.20 -30.61 -8.72
CA THR A 62 -5.46 -29.55 -8.04
C THR A 62 -6.24 -29.19 -6.78
N GLU A 63 -5.63 -29.41 -5.61
CA GLU A 63 -6.27 -29.14 -4.32
C GLU A 63 -6.63 -27.65 -4.25
N SER A 64 -7.91 -27.36 -4.45
CA SER A 64 -8.45 -26.01 -4.37
C SER A 64 -8.22 -25.50 -2.94
N THR A 65 -7.26 -24.60 -2.77
CA THR A 65 -6.93 -24.07 -1.45
C THR A 65 -7.80 -22.85 -1.20
N VAL A 66 -8.71 -22.95 -0.23
CA VAL A 66 -9.51 -21.81 0.22
C VAL A 66 -8.66 -20.98 1.17
N ILE A 67 -8.17 -19.85 0.67
CA ILE A 67 -7.43 -18.88 1.49
C ILE A 67 -8.43 -17.89 2.08
N THR A 68 -8.47 -17.83 3.41
CA THR A 68 -9.28 -16.85 4.15
C THR A 68 -8.36 -15.83 4.80
N ALA A 69 -8.46 -14.57 4.37
CA ALA A 69 -7.63 -13.49 4.89
C ALA A 69 -8.38 -12.15 4.84
N VAL A 70 -7.80 -11.11 5.43
CA VAL A 70 -8.36 -9.76 5.36
C VAL A 70 -8.26 -9.27 3.90
N ALA A 71 -9.33 -8.69 3.37
CA ALA A 71 -9.43 -8.25 1.99
C ALA A 71 -8.28 -7.33 1.57
N ILE A 72 -7.81 -6.49 2.49
CA ILE A 72 -6.72 -5.55 2.22
C ILE A 72 -5.39 -6.29 2.10
N VAL A 73 -5.15 -7.30 2.94
CA VAL A 73 -3.97 -8.18 2.85
C VAL A 73 -3.96 -8.91 1.51
N MET A 74 -5.11 -9.45 1.08
CA MET A 74 -5.21 -10.16 -0.20
C MET A 74 -5.08 -9.25 -1.42
N ASN A 75 -5.65 -8.05 -1.38
CA ASN A 75 -5.69 -7.15 -2.53
C ASN A 75 -4.38 -6.40 -2.75
N HIS A 76 -3.62 -6.14 -1.69
CA HIS A 76 -2.34 -5.43 -1.75
C HIS A 76 -1.15 -6.38 -1.51
N HIS A 77 -1.37 -7.69 -1.58
CA HIS A 77 -0.35 -8.74 -1.46
C HIS A 77 0.55 -8.59 -0.21
N LEU A 78 -0.02 -8.10 0.89
CA LEU A 78 0.72 -7.91 2.14
C LEU A 78 1.15 -9.27 2.70
N GLN A 79 2.40 -9.35 3.14
CA GLN A 79 2.98 -10.57 3.69
C GLN A 79 2.91 -10.54 5.21
N GLU A 80 2.38 -11.60 5.81
CA GLU A 80 2.43 -11.76 7.26
C GLU A 80 3.88 -11.99 7.72
N THR A 81 4.26 -11.33 8.81
CA THR A 81 5.56 -11.53 9.45
C THR A 81 5.39 -11.69 10.95
N SER A 82 6.35 -12.36 11.58
CA SER A 82 6.38 -12.54 13.03
C SER A 82 7.61 -11.87 13.62
N PHE A 83 7.41 -11.13 14.71
CA PHE A 83 8.50 -10.49 15.44
C PHE A 83 8.62 -11.05 16.85
N ILE A 84 9.85 -11.14 17.33
CA ILE A 84 10.12 -11.19 18.76
C ILE A 84 10.06 -9.75 19.29
N LYS A 85 9.47 -9.54 20.47
CA LYS A 85 9.25 -8.20 21.06
C LYS A 85 10.51 -7.31 21.08
N GLU A 86 11.68 -7.88 21.36
CA GLU A 86 12.95 -7.14 21.33
C GLU A 86 13.40 -6.77 19.90
N ALA A 87 13.18 -7.65 18.93
CA ALA A 87 13.44 -7.35 17.52
C ALA A 87 12.53 -6.23 17.01
N TYR A 88 11.23 -6.29 17.36
CA TYR A 88 10.27 -5.23 17.03
C TYR A 88 10.66 -3.88 17.64
N LYS A 89 11.11 -3.84 18.90
CA LYS A 89 11.60 -2.60 19.54
C LYS A 89 12.77 -1.97 18.78
N LYS A 90 13.70 -2.78 18.26
CA LYS A 90 14.82 -2.28 17.47
C LYS A 90 14.31 -1.74 16.13
N TYR A 91 13.54 -2.56 15.43
CA TYR A 91 12.94 -2.24 14.15
C TYR A 91 12.17 -0.91 14.18
N ILE A 92 11.19 -0.76 15.08
CA ILE A 92 10.32 0.41 15.10
C ILE A 92 11.06 1.70 15.46
N LYS A 93 12.16 1.59 16.23
CA LYS A 93 13.03 2.74 16.52
C LYS A 93 13.80 3.18 15.29
N ASP A 94 14.26 2.25 14.46
CA ASP A 94 14.99 2.58 13.24
C ASP A 94 14.03 3.15 12.18
N TYR A 95 12.83 2.57 12.03
CA TYR A 95 11.77 3.13 11.18
C TYR A 95 11.36 4.55 11.59
N MET A 96 11.18 4.80 12.88
CA MET A 96 10.86 6.14 13.40
C MET A 96 11.97 7.17 13.08
N LYS A 97 13.25 6.76 13.07
CA LYS A 97 14.35 7.64 12.65
C LYS A 97 14.28 7.95 11.16
N SER A 98 13.96 6.95 10.33
CA SER A 98 13.81 7.13 8.88
C SER A 98 12.68 8.12 8.55
N ILE A 99 11.51 7.98 9.19
CA ILE A 99 10.41 8.94 9.04
C ILE A 99 10.85 10.32 9.55
N LYS A 100 11.48 10.40 10.72
CA LYS A 100 11.97 11.67 11.27
C LYS A 100 12.89 12.40 10.28
N GLY A 101 13.83 11.69 9.64
CA GLY A 101 14.70 12.28 8.62
C GLY A 101 13.93 12.85 7.44
N LYS A 102 12.95 12.11 6.92
CA LYS A 102 12.07 12.58 5.84
C LYS A 102 11.21 13.77 6.26
N LEU A 103 10.69 13.77 7.48
CA LEU A 103 9.93 14.89 8.02
C LEU A 103 10.80 16.13 8.22
N GLU A 104 12.05 16.00 8.65
CA GLU A 104 12.98 17.13 8.77
C GLU A 104 13.24 17.82 7.42
N GLU A 105 13.28 17.05 6.33
CA GLU A 105 13.47 17.55 4.96
C GLU A 105 12.20 18.18 4.37
N GLN A 106 11.04 17.55 4.57
CA GLN A 106 9.80 17.91 3.86
C GLN A 106 8.83 18.75 4.69
N ARG A 107 8.72 18.47 6.00
CA ARG A 107 7.70 18.99 6.93
C ARG A 107 8.24 19.09 8.37
N PRO A 108 9.26 19.93 8.62
CA PRO A 108 9.98 19.95 9.90
C PRO A 108 9.08 20.28 11.10
N GLU A 109 7.97 20.98 10.89
CA GLU A 109 6.96 21.29 11.89
C GLU A 109 6.23 20.05 12.44
N ARG A 110 6.16 18.96 11.66
CA ARG A 110 5.50 17.70 12.03
C ARG A 110 6.39 16.77 12.86
N VAL A 111 7.70 17.03 12.91
CA VAL A 111 8.67 16.18 13.62
C VAL A 111 8.33 16.04 15.11
N LYS A 112 8.04 17.16 15.79
CA LYS A 112 7.74 17.13 17.24
C LYS A 112 6.43 16.39 17.56
N PRO A 113 5.28 16.71 16.91
CA PRO A 113 4.05 15.93 17.08
C PRO A 113 4.23 14.44 16.80
N PHE A 114 4.90 14.09 15.70
CA PHE A 114 5.16 12.71 15.31
C PHE A 114 5.95 11.96 16.39
N MET A 115 7.09 12.50 16.84
CA MET A 115 7.94 11.83 17.82
C MET A 115 7.22 11.56 19.16
N THR A 116 6.38 12.51 19.61
CA THR A 116 5.62 12.38 20.84
C THR A 116 4.57 11.28 20.72
N GLY A 117 3.67 11.36 19.73
CA GLY A 117 2.59 10.38 19.61
C GLY A 117 3.05 9.00 19.11
N ALA A 118 4.10 8.94 18.28
CA ALA A 118 4.74 7.66 17.93
C ALA A 118 5.26 6.94 19.17
N THR A 119 5.90 7.66 20.10
CA THR A 119 6.42 7.07 21.34
C THR A 119 5.31 6.48 22.21
N GLU A 120 4.15 7.13 22.29
CA GLU A 120 2.99 6.64 23.06
C GLU A 120 2.37 5.40 22.43
N GLN A 121 2.13 5.42 21.11
CA GLN A 121 1.56 4.26 20.43
C GLN A 121 2.49 3.05 20.42
N ILE A 122 3.80 3.25 20.26
CA ILE A 122 4.78 2.17 20.36
C ILE A 122 4.71 1.51 21.75
N LYS A 123 4.54 2.28 22.83
CA LYS A 123 4.36 1.71 24.18
C LYS A 123 3.07 0.90 24.28
N HIS A 124 1.98 1.37 23.68
CA HIS A 124 0.71 0.64 23.64
C HIS A 124 0.83 -0.69 22.88
N ILE A 125 1.45 -0.67 21.70
CA ILE A 125 1.71 -1.87 20.88
C ILE A 125 2.60 -2.86 21.64
N LEU A 126 3.68 -2.40 22.28
CA LEU A 126 4.57 -3.27 23.05
C LEU A 126 3.88 -3.90 24.26
N THR A 127 2.94 -3.20 24.88
CA THR A 127 2.17 -3.73 26.02
C THR A 127 1.22 -4.83 25.57
N ASN A 128 0.56 -4.64 24.43
CA ASN A 128 -0.40 -5.57 23.84
C ASN A 128 0.19 -6.42 22.70
N PHE A 129 1.51 -6.63 22.69
CA PHE A 129 2.26 -7.18 21.53
C PHE A 129 1.70 -8.50 21.00
N LYS A 130 1.17 -9.37 21.88
CA LYS A 130 0.59 -10.67 21.50
C LYS A 130 -0.77 -10.56 20.79
N ASN A 131 -1.44 -9.42 20.90
CA ASN A 131 -2.75 -9.18 20.28
C ASN A 131 -2.61 -8.59 18.87
N TYR A 132 -1.39 -8.24 18.47
CA TYR A 132 -1.12 -7.68 17.16
C TYR A 132 -0.49 -8.72 16.24
N GLN A 133 -0.96 -8.72 15.00
CA GLN A 133 -0.38 -9.45 13.88
C GLN A 133 0.29 -8.43 12.97
N PHE A 134 1.50 -8.76 12.51
CA PHE A 134 2.34 -7.84 11.75
C PHE A 134 2.35 -8.22 10.28
N PHE A 135 2.23 -7.20 9.42
CA PHE A 135 2.27 -7.36 7.97
C PHE A 135 3.31 -6.42 7.36
N ILE A 136 3.91 -6.84 6.25
CA ILE A 136 4.87 -6.08 5.44
C ILE A 136 4.39 -5.96 3.99
N GLY A 137 4.87 -4.94 3.28
CA GLY A 137 4.61 -4.76 1.84
C GLY A 137 5.19 -5.91 0.99
N GLU A 138 4.72 -6.00 -0.25
CA GLU A 138 5.10 -7.06 -1.21
C GLU A 138 6.61 -7.18 -1.42
N ASN A 139 7.34 -6.06 -1.37
CA ASN A 139 8.78 -6.02 -1.64
C ASN A 139 9.63 -6.58 -0.48
N MET A 140 8.99 -7.14 0.56
CA MET A 140 9.63 -7.72 1.75
C MET A 140 10.69 -6.82 2.38
N ASN A 141 10.57 -5.50 2.23
CA ASN A 141 11.51 -4.57 2.83
C ASN A 141 11.31 -4.66 4.36
N PRO A 142 12.33 -5.08 5.13
CA PRO A 142 12.21 -5.19 6.57
C PRO A 142 11.89 -3.85 7.22
N ASP A 143 12.05 -2.73 6.51
CA ASP A 143 11.80 -1.38 6.98
C ASP A 143 10.31 -0.98 7.07
N GLY A 144 9.36 -1.74 6.49
CA GLY A 144 7.92 -1.40 6.52
C GLY A 144 7.06 -2.48 7.18
N VAL A 145 6.68 -2.31 8.45
CA VAL A 145 5.87 -3.25 9.24
C VAL A 145 4.72 -2.51 9.92
N THR A 146 3.49 -3.00 9.75
CA THR A 146 2.30 -2.42 10.40
C THR A 146 1.50 -3.48 11.17
N PRO A 147 1.08 -3.21 12.43
CA PRO A 147 0.14 -4.05 13.18
C PRO A 147 -1.31 -3.68 12.86
N TYR A 148 -2.18 -4.65 12.55
CA TYR A 148 -3.62 -4.45 12.23
C TYR A 148 -3.97 -3.07 11.67
N MET A 149 -3.53 -2.78 10.44
CA MET A 149 -3.88 -1.61 9.64
C MET A 149 -3.93 -0.25 10.34
N ILE A 150 -3.16 -0.06 11.42
CA ILE A 150 -2.92 1.23 12.05
C ILE A 150 -1.63 1.78 11.45
N PHE A 151 -1.74 2.67 10.49
CA PHE A 151 -0.61 3.27 9.80
C PHE A 151 -0.21 4.60 10.42
N PHE A 152 1.08 4.92 10.43
CA PHE A 152 1.54 6.28 10.74
C PHE A 152 1.15 7.21 9.59
N LYS A 153 0.34 8.24 9.85
CA LYS A 153 -0.07 9.20 8.80
C LYS A 153 1.14 9.91 8.18
N ASP A 154 2.10 10.27 9.03
CA ASP A 154 3.35 10.90 8.62
C ASP A 154 4.37 9.91 8.00
N GLY A 155 4.07 8.60 8.04
CA GLY A 155 4.85 7.55 7.37
C GLY A 155 4.25 7.11 6.03
N LEU A 156 3.22 7.80 5.53
CA LEU A 156 2.56 7.47 4.27
C LEU A 156 2.61 8.63 3.26
N GLU A 157 2.77 8.28 1.99
CA GLU A 157 2.58 9.17 0.85
C GLU A 157 1.22 8.91 0.19
N MET A 158 0.47 9.98 -0.09
CA MET A 158 -0.84 9.90 -0.74
C MET A 158 -0.71 10.20 -2.23
N GLU A 159 -1.01 9.21 -3.07
CA GLU A 159 -0.99 9.33 -4.53
C GLU A 159 -2.42 9.39 -5.10
N ASN A 160 -2.73 10.45 -5.84
CA ASN A 160 -4.01 10.63 -6.52
C ASN A 160 -3.96 10.08 -7.96
N VAL A 161 -4.52 8.89 -8.18
CA VAL A 161 -4.47 8.19 -9.48
C VAL A 161 -5.45 8.76 -10.51
N ASN A 162 -6.42 9.58 -10.07
CA ASN A 162 -7.39 10.24 -10.96
C ASN A 162 -6.78 11.32 -11.89
N LYS A 163 -5.46 11.59 -11.81
CA LYS A 163 -4.79 12.60 -12.64
C LYS A 163 -4.58 12.18 -14.10
N PHE A 164 -4.81 10.92 -14.47
CA PHE A 164 -4.74 10.48 -15.87
C PHE A 164 -5.85 11.07 -16.76
N GLY A 165 -6.94 11.58 -16.19
CA GLY A 165 -7.97 12.32 -16.94
C GLY A 165 -7.56 13.73 -17.39
N ASN A 166 -6.53 14.33 -16.76
CA ASN A 166 -6.12 15.71 -17.05
C ASN A 166 -4.96 15.80 -18.06
N TYR A 167 -4.36 14.68 -18.47
CA TYR A 167 -3.39 14.67 -19.57
C TYR A 167 -4.04 14.66 -20.96
N PHE A 168 -5.32 14.28 -21.08
CA PHE A 168 -6.08 14.45 -22.33
C PHE A 168 -6.61 15.87 -22.54
N GLY A 169 -6.73 16.68 -21.48
CA GLY A 169 -7.12 18.09 -21.58
C GLY A 169 -5.95 19.07 -21.84
N SER A 170 -4.71 18.67 -21.57
CA SER A 170 -3.53 19.53 -21.85
C SER A 170 -2.99 19.34 -23.26
N ILE A 171 -3.21 18.18 -23.90
CA ILE A 171 -2.84 17.95 -25.31
C ILE A 171 -3.70 18.82 -26.25
N THR A 172 -4.98 19.04 -25.93
CA THR A 172 -5.85 19.92 -26.74
C THR A 172 -5.49 21.40 -26.60
N CYS A 173 -5.01 21.85 -25.43
CA CYS A 173 -4.55 23.23 -25.25
C CYS A 173 -3.20 23.52 -25.93
N HIS A 174 -2.25 22.56 -25.95
CA HIS A 174 -0.98 22.77 -26.65
C HIS A 174 -1.08 22.62 -28.17
N HIS A 175 -2.03 21.83 -28.70
CA HIS A 175 -2.28 21.79 -30.14
C HIS A 175 -2.83 23.12 -30.68
N ASN A 176 -3.69 23.81 -29.91
CA ASN A 176 -4.28 25.08 -30.34
C ASN A 176 -3.31 26.27 -30.31
N TRP A 177 -2.25 26.21 -29.49
CA TRP A 177 -1.22 27.26 -29.47
C TRP A 177 -0.26 27.14 -30.68
N LEU A 178 0.13 25.92 -31.06
CA LEU A 178 1.00 25.68 -32.22
C LEU A 178 0.32 26.01 -33.56
N LEU A 179 -0.98 25.71 -33.71
CA LEU A 179 -1.74 26.06 -34.92
C LEU A 179 -1.92 27.57 -35.11
N ASN A 180 -2.18 28.32 -34.02
CA ASN A 180 -2.29 29.78 -34.10
C ASN A 180 -0.95 30.48 -34.37
N THR A 181 0.16 29.91 -33.90
CA THR A 181 1.50 30.47 -34.15
C THR A 181 1.94 30.25 -35.61
N PHE A 182 1.53 29.14 -36.23
CA PHE A 182 1.80 28.88 -37.65
C PHE A 182 1.01 29.80 -38.60
N HIS A 183 -0.24 30.12 -38.28
CA HIS A 183 -1.05 31.03 -39.10
C HIS A 183 -0.51 32.48 -39.09
N HIS A 184 0.11 32.92 -38.00
CA HIS A 184 0.67 34.27 -37.91
C HIS A 184 2.01 34.45 -38.63
N LEU A 185 2.74 33.35 -38.89
CA LEU A 185 4.04 33.35 -39.59
C LEU A 185 3.93 33.17 -41.10
N GLN A 186 2.73 32.92 -41.64
CA GLN A 186 2.47 32.84 -43.08
C GLN A 186 1.85 34.12 -43.66
N TRP A 187 1.65 35.16 -42.85
CA TRP A 187 1.11 36.47 -43.26
C TRP A 187 1.98 37.63 -42.73
N LYS A 188 3.30 37.52 -42.93
CA LYS A 188 4.24 38.64 -42.94
C LYS A 188 5.28 38.45 -44.04
#